data_AF-A0A529HPN8-F1
#
_entry.id   AF-A0A529HPN8-F1
#
_cell.length_a   1.000
_cell.length_b   1.000
_cell.length_c   1.000
_cell.angle_alpha   90.00
_cell.angle_beta   90.00
_cell.angle_gamma   90.00
#
_symmetry.space_group_name_H-M   'P 1'
#
loop_
_entity.id
_entity.type
_entity.pdbx_description
1 polymer ?
#
loop_
_entity_poly.entity_id
_entity_poly.type
_entity_poly.pdbx_seq_one_letter_code
_entity_poly.pdbx_strand_id
1 'polypeptide(L)'
;MTGIRKRHSSTPAVEWPTVFLTLFCYGAWLATGFLLWPSYPLLALVALALILALQSSLMHEVLHGHPTRNANINEAFVILPIGLVWPFRRFKAIHLRHHADERLTDPLDDP
;
A
#
# COMPACT_ATOMS: atom_id res chain seq x y z
N MET A 1 7.47 -33.73 -30.45
CA MET A 1 7.41 -33.60 -28.98
C MET A 1 6.67 -32.30 -28.64
N THR A 2 5.34 -32.36 -28.59
CA THR A 2 4.48 -31.19 -28.35
C THR A 2 4.32 -31.02 -26.85
N GLY A 3 5.06 -30.08 -26.26
CA GLY A 3 4.96 -29.77 -24.83
C GLY A 3 3.58 -29.22 -24.51
N ILE A 4 2.81 -29.97 -23.73
CA ILE A 4 1.55 -29.50 -23.12
C ILE A 4 1.92 -28.31 -22.22
N ARG A 5 1.68 -27.08 -22.68
CA ARG A 5 1.65 -25.91 -21.79
C ARG A 5 0.50 -26.11 -20.82
N LYS A 6 0.80 -26.56 -19.60
CA LYS A 6 -0.12 -26.47 -18.47
C LYS A 6 -0.40 -24.99 -18.23
N ARG A 7 -1.49 -24.46 -18.80
CA ARG A 7 -2.09 -23.22 -18.33
C ARG A 7 -2.47 -23.48 -16.88
N HIS A 8 -1.72 -22.94 -15.94
CA HIS A 8 -2.19 -22.86 -14.56
C HIS A 8 -3.49 -22.06 -14.60
N SER A 9 -4.62 -22.73 -14.38
CA SER A 9 -5.89 -22.09 -14.06
C SER A 9 -5.71 -21.44 -12.70
N SER A 10 -5.12 -20.26 -12.70
CA SER A 10 -4.86 -19.53 -11.48
C SER A 10 -6.20 -18.88 -11.09
N THR A 11 -6.98 -19.57 -10.28
CA THR A 11 -8.16 -19.00 -9.61
C THR A 11 -7.76 -17.63 -9.06
N PRO A 12 -8.50 -16.55 -9.37
CA PRO A 12 -8.21 -15.25 -8.77
C PRO A 12 -8.57 -15.34 -7.28
N ALA A 13 -7.58 -15.68 -6.45
CA ALA A 13 -7.73 -15.55 -5.02
C ALA A 13 -7.51 -14.08 -4.67
N VAL A 14 -8.57 -13.41 -4.21
CA VAL A 14 -8.43 -12.11 -3.57
C VAL A 14 -7.67 -12.33 -2.26
N GLU A 15 -6.66 -11.50 -2.02
CA GLU A 15 -5.91 -11.56 -0.78
C GLU A 15 -6.64 -10.80 0.32
N TRP A 16 -7.54 -11.54 0.98
CA TRP A 16 -8.35 -11.04 2.08
C TRP A 16 -7.58 -10.37 3.23
N PRO A 17 -6.35 -10.80 3.62
CA PRO A 17 -5.57 -10.08 4.63
C PRO A 17 -5.36 -8.61 4.26
N THR A 18 -4.89 -8.33 3.04
CA THR A 18 -4.65 -6.97 2.55
C THR A 18 -5.96 -6.16 2.47
N VAL A 19 -7.06 -6.79 2.09
CA VAL A 19 -8.39 -6.17 2.12
C VAL A 19 -8.76 -5.76 3.55
N PHE A 20 -8.68 -6.68 4.51
CA PHE A 20 -9.04 -6.39 5.90
C PHE A 20 -8.11 -5.39 6.57
N LEU A 21 -6.80 -5.47 6.34
CA LEU A 21 -5.85 -4.48 6.85
C LEU A 21 -6.13 -3.09 6.28
N THR A 22 -6.51 -2.99 5.01
CA THR A 22 -6.87 -1.70 4.41
C THR A 22 -8.12 -1.11 5.06
N LEU A 23 -9.18 -1.91 5.20
CA LEU A 23 -10.41 -1.49 5.87
C LEU A 23 -10.16 -1.08 7.32
N PHE A 24 -9.36 -1.87 8.04
CA PHE A 24 -8.93 -1.56 9.40
C PHE A 24 -8.14 -0.26 9.46
N CYS A 25 -7.19 -0.04 8.55
CA CYS A 25 -6.35 1.16 8.51
C CYS A 25 -7.21 2.44 8.35
N TYR A 26 -8.11 2.47 7.37
CA TYR A 26 -9.01 3.63 7.17
C TYR A 26 -10.02 3.78 8.29
N GLY A 27 -10.57 2.67 8.80
CA GLY A 27 -11.50 2.69 9.93
C GLY A 27 -10.84 3.21 11.21
N ALA A 28 -9.64 2.75 11.51
CA ALA A 28 -8.85 3.21 12.65
C ALA A 28 -8.48 4.69 12.48
N TRP A 29 -8.09 5.13 11.29
CA TRP A 29 -7.81 6.54 11.01
C TRP A 29 -9.03 7.44 11.30
N LEU A 30 -10.20 7.09 10.76
CA LEU A 30 -11.45 7.82 11.01
C LEU A 30 -11.80 7.81 12.50
N ALA A 31 -11.75 6.65 13.15
CA ALA A 31 -12.06 6.53 14.58
C ALA A 31 -11.10 7.35 15.44
N THR A 32 -9.80 7.32 15.17
CA THR A 32 -8.81 8.13 15.88
C THR A 32 -9.06 9.63 15.67
N GLY A 33 -9.33 10.06 14.43
CA GLY A 33 -9.61 11.47 14.12
C GLY A 33 -10.90 12.01 14.73
N PHE A 34 -11.97 11.22 14.75
CA PHE A 34 -13.27 11.69 15.25
C PHE A 34 -13.50 11.43 16.74
N LEU A 35 -13.00 10.31 17.27
CA LEU A 35 -13.30 9.89 18.65
C LEU A 35 -12.17 10.21 19.62
N LEU A 36 -10.92 10.08 19.18
CA LEU A 36 -9.77 10.18 20.09
C LEU A 36 -9.15 11.59 20.08
N TRP A 37 -9.02 12.20 18.90
CA TRP A 37 -8.40 13.52 18.74
C TRP A 37 -9.00 14.64 19.60
N PRO A 38 -10.35 14.79 19.72
CA PRO A 38 -10.92 15.92 20.47
C PRO A 38 -10.58 15.91 21.96
N SER A 39 -10.43 14.72 22.55
CA SER A 39 -10.28 14.53 23.99
C SER A 39 -8.86 14.14 24.41
N TYR A 40 -8.12 13.43 23.54
CA TYR A 40 -6.81 12.84 23.86
C TYR A 40 -5.81 13.07 22.71
N PRO A 41 -5.45 14.32 22.40
CA PRO A 41 -4.65 14.65 21.22
C PRO A 41 -3.26 13.99 21.21
N LEU A 42 -2.59 13.87 22.36
CA LEU A 42 -1.28 13.22 22.43
C LEU A 42 -1.36 11.72 22.11
N LEU A 43 -2.36 11.02 22.66
CA LEU A 43 -2.59 9.61 22.37
C LEU A 43 -3.02 9.41 20.91
N ALA A 44 -3.87 10.32 20.40
CA ALA A 44 -4.28 10.33 19.00
C ALA A 44 -3.08 10.50 18.06
N LEU A 45 -2.12 11.37 18.38
CA LEU A 45 -0.89 11.53 17.59
C LEU A 45 -0.08 10.24 17.51
N VAL A 46 0.11 9.53 18.62
CA VAL A 46 0.82 8.23 18.64
C VAL A 46 0.08 7.19 17.80
N ALA A 47 -1.24 7.10 17.96
CA ALA A 47 -2.05 6.18 17.15
C ALA A 47 -2.00 6.51 15.66
N LEU A 48 -2.11 7.79 15.29
CA LEU A 48 -2.01 8.26 13.91
C LEU A 48 -0.63 7.93 13.31
N ALA A 49 0.47 8.08 14.05
CA ALA A 49 1.80 7.71 13.57
C ALA A 49 1.89 6.21 13.19
N LEU A 50 1.33 5.33 14.02
CA LEU A 50 1.28 3.89 13.73
C LEU A 50 0.37 3.57 12.54
N ILE A 51 -0.78 4.24 12.44
CA ILE A 51 -1.72 4.11 11.32
C ILE A 51 -1.05 4.55 10.01
N LEU A 52 -0.29 5.64 10.03
CA LEU A 52 0.47 6.12 8.87
C LEU A 52 1.57 5.15 8.46
N ALA A 53 2.29 4.55 9.43
CA ALA A 53 3.27 3.51 9.14
C ALA A 53 2.60 2.30 8.47
N LEU A 54 1.45 1.85 8.98
CA LEU A 54 0.66 0.78 8.37
C LEU A 54 0.19 1.16 6.95
N GLN A 55 -0.27 2.40 6.76
CA GLN A 55 -0.74 2.90 5.47
C GLN A 55 0.41 2.91 4.43
N SER A 56 1.62 3.29 4.84
CA SER A 56 2.83 3.21 4.01
C SER A 56 3.16 1.77 3.60
N SER A 57 3.08 0.82 4.53
CA SER A 57 3.26 -0.61 4.22
C SER A 57 2.20 -1.13 3.25
N LEU A 58 0.94 -0.75 3.42
CA LEU A 58 -0.14 -1.12 2.48
C LEU A 58 0.07 -0.50 1.09
N MET A 59 0.62 0.71 0.99
CA MET A 59 0.98 1.30 -0.31
C MET A 59 2.09 0.49 -1.00
N HIS A 60 3.09 0.01 -0.26
CA HIS A 60 4.11 -0.92 -0.79
C HIS A 60 3.48 -2.24 -1.27
N GLU A 61 2.60 -2.82 -0.47
CA GLU A 61 1.91 -4.07 -0.82
C GLU A 61 1.08 -3.91 -2.11
N VAL A 62 0.32 -2.82 -2.21
CA VAL A 62 -0.50 -2.49 -3.40
C VAL A 62 0.38 -2.18 -4.61
N LEU A 63 1.54 -1.56 -4.42
CA LEU A 63 2.52 -1.33 -5.47
C LEU A 63 2.95 -2.64 -6.13
N HIS A 64 3.12 -3.71 -5.34
CA HIS A 64 3.47 -5.05 -5.82
C HIS A 64 2.31 -5.80 -6.50
N GLY A 65 1.11 -5.21 -6.54
CA GLY A 65 -0.01 -5.76 -7.30
C GLY A 65 -0.99 -6.59 -6.47
N HIS A 66 -1.06 -6.35 -5.16
CA HIS A 66 -2.07 -6.91 -4.26
C HIS A 66 -3.23 -5.92 -4.04
N PRO A 67 -4.44 -6.37 -3.64
CA PRO A 67 -4.86 -7.74 -3.32
C PRO A 67 -5.42 -8.53 -4.51
N THR A 68 -5.53 -7.93 -5.69
CA THR A 68 -6.13 -8.54 -6.88
C THR A 68 -5.20 -8.48 -8.08
N ARG A 69 -5.50 -9.19 -9.17
CA ARG A 69 -4.70 -9.06 -10.42
C ARG A 69 -4.92 -7.74 -11.18
N ASN A 70 -5.94 -6.97 -10.82
CA ASN A 70 -6.28 -5.75 -11.52
C ASN A 70 -5.64 -4.56 -10.81
N ALA A 71 -4.61 -3.98 -11.42
CA ALA A 71 -3.90 -2.83 -10.87
C ALA A 71 -4.79 -1.63 -10.57
N ASN A 72 -5.86 -1.39 -11.34
CA ASN A 72 -6.79 -0.29 -11.09
C ASN A 72 -7.66 -0.54 -9.85
N ILE A 73 -8.08 -1.79 -9.63
CA ILE A 73 -8.82 -2.16 -8.42
C ILE A 73 -7.91 -2.01 -7.21
N ASN A 74 -6.68 -2.50 -7.30
CA ASN A 74 -5.70 -2.39 -6.22
C ASN A 74 -5.39 -0.93 -5.87
N GLU A 75 -5.19 -0.07 -6.87
CA GLU A 75 -4.96 1.35 -6.66
C GLU A 75 -6.12 2.04 -5.91
N ALA A 76 -7.37 1.59 -6.12
CA ALA A 76 -8.52 2.11 -5.39
C ALA A 76 -8.41 1.89 -3.86
N PHE A 77 -7.68 0.86 -3.40
CA PHE A 77 -7.43 0.62 -1.98
C PHE A 77 -6.52 1.67 -1.33
N VAL A 78 -5.76 2.45 -2.11
CA VAL A 78 -4.78 3.43 -1.59
C VAL A 78 -4.89 4.80 -2.23
N ILE A 79 -6.00 5.05 -2.94
CA ILE A 79 -6.24 6.31 -3.67
C ILE A 79 -6.30 7.54 -2.75
N LEU A 80 -6.65 7.33 -1.48
CA LEU A 80 -6.58 8.35 -0.44
C LEU A 80 -5.29 8.15 0.37
N PRO A 81 -4.17 8.78 -0.01
CA PRO A 81 -2.93 8.71 0.73
C PRO A 81 -3.03 9.57 1.98
N ILE A 82 -3.34 8.96 3.12
CA ILE A 82 -3.44 9.69 4.39
C ILE A 82 -2.06 10.22 4.83
N GLY A 83 -0.98 9.48 4.53
CA GLY A 83 0.39 9.84 4.92
C GLY A 83 1.27 10.43 3.83
N LEU A 84 0.87 10.31 2.56
CA LEU A 84 1.69 10.76 1.44
C LEU A 84 1.21 12.12 0.91
N VAL A 85 2.16 13.05 0.80
CA VAL A 85 1.93 14.33 0.12
C VAL A 85 1.77 14.12 -1.40
N TRP A 86 2.36 13.06 -1.95
CA TRP A 86 2.37 12.78 -3.39
C TRP A 86 1.35 11.71 -3.82
N PRO A 87 0.80 11.81 -5.05
CA PRO A 87 -0.11 10.79 -5.58
C PRO A 87 0.53 9.40 -5.63
N PHE A 88 -0.25 8.35 -5.35
CA PHE A 88 0.22 6.95 -5.35
C PHE A 88 0.98 6.57 -6.62
N ARG A 89 0.52 7.01 -7.80
CA ARG A 89 1.21 6.73 -9.07
C ARG A 89 2.62 7.30 -9.14
N ARG A 90 2.87 8.47 -8.54
CA ARG A 90 4.20 9.08 -8.47
C ARG A 90 5.10 8.28 -7.55
N PHE A 91 4.60 7.91 -6.37
CA PHE A 91 5.29 7.00 -5.45
C PHE A 91 5.66 5.69 -6.15
N LYS A 92 4.69 5.05 -6.84
CA LYS A 92 4.91 3.83 -7.60
C LYS A 92 5.98 3.96 -8.67
N ALA A 93 5.96 5.07 -9.42
CA ALA A 93 6.94 5.29 -10.47
C ALA A 93 8.37 5.45 -9.94
N ILE A 94 8.56 6.20 -8.84
CA ILE A 94 9.89 6.39 -8.23
C ILE A 94 10.38 5.08 -7.63
N HIS A 95 9.53 4.39 -6.88
CA HIS A 95 9.91 3.15 -6.22
C HIS A 95 10.25 2.02 -7.22
N LEU A 96 9.52 1.91 -8.34
CA LEU A 96 9.89 0.97 -9.39
C LEU A 96 11.20 1.34 -10.09
N ARG A 97 11.55 2.62 -10.17
CA ARG A 97 12.85 3.05 -10.71
C ARG A 97 13.98 2.69 -9.76
N HIS A 98 13.80 2.93 -8.47
CA HIS A 98 14.74 2.49 -7.43
C HIS A 98 15.05 1.00 -7.57
N HIS A 99 14.03 0.13 -7.61
CA HIS A 99 14.23 -1.32 -7.77
C HIS A 99 14.79 -1.76 -9.13
N ALA A 100 14.72 -0.92 -10.16
CA ALA A 100 15.31 -1.19 -11.47
C ALA A 100 16.76 -0.72 -11.58
N ASP A 101 17.29 -0.01 -10.57
CA ASP A 101 18.66 0.45 -10.54
C ASP A 101 19.62 -0.68 -10.09
N GLU A 102 20.72 -0.85 -10.84
CA GLU A 102 21.79 -1.79 -10.50
C GLU A 102 22.61 -1.32 -9.28
N ARG A 103 22.56 -0.02 -8.95
CA ARG A 103 23.22 0.62 -7.80
C ARG A 103 22.22 0.97 -6.71
N LEU A 104 21.44 -0.03 -6.29
CA LEU A 104 20.27 0.01 -5.40
C LEU A 104 20.42 0.76 -4.04
N THR A 105 21.59 1.30 -3.69
CA THR A 105 21.85 2.00 -2.42
C THR A 105 22.79 3.20 -2.55
N ASP A 106 23.11 3.64 -3.76
CA ASP A 106 23.93 4.85 -3.95
C ASP A 106 23.07 6.11 -3.72
N PRO A 107 23.32 6.90 -2.65
CA PRO A 107 22.47 8.05 -2.31
C PRO A 107 22.45 9.15 -3.38
N LEU A 108 23.40 9.13 -4.31
CA LEU A 108 23.47 10.11 -5.40
C LEU A 108 22.69 9.66 -6.65
N ASP A 109 22.44 8.36 -6.81
CA ASP A 109 21.78 7.79 -7.99
C ASP A 109 20.34 7.32 -7.68
N ASP A 110 19.95 7.21 -6.40
CA ASP A 110 18.59 6.85 -5.96
C ASP A 110 17.55 7.99 -6.25
N PRO A 111 16.49 7.75 -7.05
CA PRO A 111 15.56 8.78 -7.57
C PRO A 111 14.57 9.44 -6.59
#